data_AF-A0AAD9IQH2-F1
#
_entry.id   AF-A0AAD9IQH2-F1
#
_cell.length_a   1.000
_cell.length_b   1.000
_cell.length_c   1.000
_cell.angle_alpha   90.00
_cell.angle_beta   90.00
_cell.angle_gamma   90.00
#
_symmetry.space_group_name_H-M   'P 1'
#
loop_
_entity.id
_entity.type
_entity.pdbx_description
1 polymer ?
#
loop_
_entity_poly.entity_id
_entity_poly.type
_entity_poly.pdbx_seq_one_letter_code
_entity_poly.pdbx_strand_id
1 'polypeptide(L)'
;MMVGPSGSGKSAAWSVLLKALERLEGVEGVAHVIDPKSISKDALYGNLDPNTREWTDGLFTHILRKIIDNVRGEIGKRQWIIFDGDVDPEWVENLNSVLDDNKLLTLPNGERLGIPPNVRIMFEVEDLRYATLATVSRCGMVWFSEDVLSTEMIFENYLQRLREIPVEEGEEDMSWISRGKGTERKEDELSPTIQVQRDCCTLLQPYFGSSGLVSKCLEFAMGLDHVMDFTRLRALGTLFSLLNQAVRNVLAYNNSHADFPMQVRTDTLTHTRVHTFT
;
A
#
# COMPACT_ATOMS: atom_id res chain seq x y z
N MET A 1 4.75 -16.73 6.02
CA MET A 1 4.62 -15.45 6.75
C MET A 1 5.73 -14.53 6.26
N MET A 2 5.35 -13.32 5.87
CA MET A 2 6.24 -12.22 5.53
C MET A 2 6.39 -11.38 6.79
N VAL A 3 7.58 -11.37 7.37
CA VAL A 3 7.87 -10.71 8.65
C VAL A 3 8.89 -9.61 8.43
N GLY A 4 8.67 -8.46 9.04
CA GLY A 4 9.65 -7.39 9.05
C GLY A 4 9.03 -6.05 9.42
N PRO A 5 9.84 -5.02 9.73
CA PRO A 5 9.37 -3.72 10.16
C PRO A 5 8.40 -3.06 9.17
N SER A 6 7.64 -2.07 9.65
CA SER A 6 6.72 -1.32 8.81
C SER A 6 7.40 -0.70 7.59
N GLY A 7 6.75 -0.87 6.44
CA GLY A 7 7.19 -0.46 5.11
C GLY A 7 8.61 -0.89 4.69
N SER A 8 8.94 -2.14 4.96
CA SER A 8 10.01 -2.90 4.32
C SER A 8 9.64 -3.50 2.94
N GLY A 9 8.48 -3.12 2.39
CA GLY A 9 8.04 -3.51 1.04
C GLY A 9 7.24 -4.82 0.96
N LYS A 10 6.86 -5.40 2.10
CA LYS A 10 6.05 -6.64 2.19
C LYS A 10 4.81 -6.59 1.29
N SER A 11 3.96 -5.57 1.46
CA SER A 11 2.70 -5.45 0.73
C SER A 11 2.89 -5.30 -0.78
N ALA A 12 3.90 -4.52 -1.17
CA ALA A 12 4.27 -4.34 -2.57
C ALA A 12 4.82 -5.65 -3.19
N ALA A 13 5.63 -6.40 -2.43
CA ALA A 13 6.28 -7.61 -2.92
C ALA A 13 5.28 -8.69 -3.33
N TRP A 14 4.30 -9.01 -2.47
CA TRP A 14 3.28 -10.00 -2.82
C TRP A 14 2.32 -9.47 -3.89
N SER A 15 2.01 -8.17 -3.90
CA SER A 15 1.15 -7.57 -4.94
C SER A 15 1.78 -7.66 -6.33
N VAL A 16 3.08 -7.36 -6.44
CA VAL A 16 3.84 -7.50 -7.68
C VAL A 16 3.96 -8.96 -8.09
N LEU A 17 4.23 -9.87 -7.15
CA LEU A 17 4.31 -11.30 -7.43
C LEU A 17 2.98 -11.85 -7.97
N LEU A 18 1.86 -11.47 -7.38
CA LEU A 18 0.53 -11.92 -7.82
C LEU A 18 0.24 -11.45 -9.26
N LYS A 19 0.53 -10.18 -9.57
CA LYS A 19 0.40 -9.62 -10.93
C LYS A 19 1.35 -10.27 -11.93
N ALA A 20 2.57 -10.61 -11.50
CA ALA A 20 3.55 -11.28 -12.36
C ALA A 20 3.11 -12.71 -12.70
N LEU A 21 2.60 -13.46 -11.71
CA LEU A 21 2.08 -14.81 -11.91
C LEU A 21 0.87 -14.82 -12.85
N GLU A 22 -0.03 -13.84 -12.70
CA GLU A 22 -1.18 -13.68 -13.60
C GLU A 22 -0.74 -13.52 -15.06
N ARG A 23 0.28 -12.68 -15.31
CA ARG A 23 0.82 -12.49 -16.67
C ARG A 23 1.57 -13.70 -17.21
N LEU A 24 2.25 -14.45 -16.35
CA LEU A 24 3.07 -15.60 -16.75
C LEU A 24 2.22 -16.83 -17.05
N GLU A 25 1.28 -17.15 -16.16
CA GLU A 25 0.48 -18.37 -16.21
C GLU A 25 -0.86 -18.16 -16.94
N GLY A 26 -1.28 -16.89 -17.13
CA GLY A 26 -2.60 -16.55 -17.66
C GLY A 26 -3.76 -16.85 -16.69
N VAL A 27 -3.43 -17.10 -15.43
CA VAL A 27 -4.38 -17.43 -14.36
C VAL A 27 -4.61 -16.20 -13.50
N GLU A 28 -5.85 -15.71 -13.46
CA GLU A 28 -6.21 -14.54 -12.64
C GLU A 28 -5.88 -14.76 -11.17
N GLY A 29 -5.16 -13.81 -10.57
CA GLY A 29 -4.78 -13.81 -9.17
C GLY A 29 -5.70 -12.91 -8.35
N VAL A 30 -6.42 -13.48 -7.38
CA VAL A 30 -7.31 -12.75 -6.47
C VAL A 30 -6.73 -12.78 -5.06
N ALA A 31 -6.51 -11.61 -4.47
CA ALA A 31 -6.09 -11.46 -3.08
C ALA A 31 -7.23 -10.95 -2.19
N HIS A 32 -7.46 -11.62 -1.07
CA HIS A 32 -8.36 -11.21 0.00
C HIS A 32 -7.50 -10.79 1.19
N VAL A 33 -7.45 -9.49 1.47
CA VAL A 33 -6.69 -8.93 2.59
C VAL A 33 -7.63 -8.76 3.78
N ILE A 34 -7.22 -9.28 4.94
CA ILE A 34 -7.99 -9.26 6.18
C ILE A 34 -7.08 -8.77 7.30
N ASP A 35 -7.50 -7.74 8.04
CA ASP A 35 -6.89 -7.42 9.33
C ASP A 35 -7.61 -8.22 10.42
N PRO A 36 -6.97 -9.26 10.99
CA PRO A 36 -7.61 -10.14 11.96
C PRO A 36 -7.92 -9.46 13.30
N LYS A 37 -7.30 -8.32 13.62
CA LYS A 37 -7.54 -7.59 14.87
C LYS A 37 -8.48 -6.41 14.72
N SER A 38 -8.79 -6.02 13.48
CA SER A 38 -9.86 -5.03 13.20
C SER A 38 -11.26 -5.55 13.51
N ILE A 39 -11.43 -6.88 13.60
CA ILE A 39 -12.70 -7.56 13.84
C ILE A 39 -12.59 -8.54 15.00
N SER A 40 -13.71 -8.87 15.63
CA SER A 40 -13.72 -9.89 16.69
C SER A 40 -13.44 -11.28 16.12
N LYS A 41 -12.94 -12.18 16.97
CA LYS A 41 -12.73 -13.60 16.63
C LYS A 41 -13.99 -14.26 16.06
N ASP A 42 -15.14 -13.94 16.65
CA ASP A 42 -16.45 -14.41 16.20
C ASP A 42 -16.81 -13.86 14.82
N ALA A 43 -16.51 -12.60 14.52
CA ALA A 43 -16.74 -12.03 13.19
C ALA A 43 -15.73 -12.56 12.15
N LEU A 44 -14.54 -12.99 12.57
CA LEU A 44 -13.53 -13.57 11.68
C LEU A 44 -13.88 -15.00 11.26
N TYR A 45 -14.19 -15.88 12.23
CA TYR A 45 -14.45 -17.30 11.97
C TYR A 45 -15.93 -17.66 11.91
N GLY A 46 -16.79 -16.90 12.58
CA GLY A 46 -18.19 -17.24 12.79
C GLY A 46 -18.46 -17.64 14.23
N ASN A 47 -19.74 -17.57 14.60
CA ASN A 47 -20.22 -17.97 15.92
C ASN A 47 -21.50 -18.82 15.79
N LEU A 48 -21.68 -19.70 16.76
CA LEU A 48 -22.89 -20.50 16.95
C LEU A 48 -23.76 -19.81 17.99
N ASP A 49 -24.95 -19.35 17.59
CA ASP A 49 -25.87 -18.71 18.53
C ASP A 49 -26.29 -19.72 19.62
N PRO A 50 -26.09 -19.42 20.92
CA PRO A 50 -26.40 -20.35 22.00
C PRO A 50 -27.89 -20.64 22.15
N ASN A 51 -28.76 -19.74 21.69
CA ASN A 51 -30.22 -19.85 21.80
C ASN A 51 -30.81 -20.58 20.59
N THR A 52 -30.48 -20.14 19.38
CA THR A 52 -31.05 -20.72 18.15
C THR A 52 -30.28 -21.94 17.64
N ARG A 53 -29.03 -22.10 18.08
CA ARG A 53 -28.06 -23.08 17.54
C ARG A 53 -27.82 -22.90 16.03
N GLU A 54 -28.10 -21.72 15.51
CA GLU A 54 -27.80 -21.38 14.13
C GLU A 54 -26.34 -20.92 14.03
N TRP A 55 -25.66 -21.40 12.98
CA TRP A 55 -24.29 -21.03 12.68
C TRP A 55 -24.28 -19.80 11.79
N THR A 56 -23.49 -18.81 12.17
CA THR A 56 -23.22 -17.63 11.35
C THR A 56 -21.76 -17.66 10.90
N ASP A 57 -21.53 -17.64 9.59
CA ASP A 57 -20.18 -17.57 9.04
C ASP A 57 -19.56 -16.19 9.35
N GLY A 58 -18.27 -16.20 9.67
CA GLY A 58 -17.44 -15.02 9.75
C GLY A 58 -16.79 -14.68 8.41
N LEU A 59 -15.96 -13.64 8.38
CA LEU A 59 -15.32 -13.14 7.17
C LEU A 59 -14.44 -14.20 6.49
N PHE A 60 -13.57 -14.86 7.25
CA PHE A 60 -12.64 -15.86 6.71
C PHE A 60 -13.38 -17.13 6.25
N THR A 61 -14.34 -17.61 7.03
CA THR A 61 -15.14 -18.80 6.67
C THR A 61 -16.03 -18.54 5.47
N HIS A 62 -16.63 -17.35 5.38
CA HIS A 62 -17.41 -16.95 4.22
C HIS A 62 -16.57 -16.88 2.94
N ILE A 63 -15.38 -16.27 2.99
CA ILE A 63 -14.46 -16.22 1.84
C ILE A 63 -14.05 -17.63 1.42
N LEU A 64 -13.68 -18.49 2.37
CA LEU A 64 -13.26 -19.84 2.09
C LEU A 64 -14.41 -20.66 1.45
N ARG A 65 -15.62 -20.56 2.00
CA ARG A 65 -16.81 -21.23 1.46
C ARG A 65 -17.11 -20.78 0.04
N LYS A 66 -17.05 -19.48 -0.23
CA LYS A 66 -17.24 -18.92 -1.59
C LYS A 66 -16.24 -19.50 -2.59
N ILE A 67 -14.99 -19.72 -2.19
CA ILE A 67 -13.96 -20.32 -3.05
C ILE A 67 -14.25 -21.81 -3.29
N ILE A 68 -14.68 -22.54 -2.27
CA ILE A 68 -15.03 -23.97 -2.35
C ILE A 68 -16.25 -24.19 -3.24
N ASP A 69 -17.30 -23.38 -3.06
CA ASP A 69 -18.57 -23.48 -3.78
C ASP A 69 -18.43 -23.11 -5.28
N ASN A 70 -17.32 -22.47 -5.66
CA ASN A 70 -16.96 -22.19 -7.05
C ASN A 70 -18.05 -21.46 -7.86
N VAL A 71 -18.82 -20.59 -7.19
CA VAL A 71 -20.01 -19.93 -7.76
C VAL A 71 -19.67 -19.10 -9.01
N ARG A 72 -18.45 -18.55 -9.10
CA ARG A 72 -17.98 -17.71 -10.22
C ARG A 72 -16.74 -18.28 -10.92
N GLY A 73 -16.46 -19.58 -10.77
CA GLY A 73 -15.26 -20.18 -11.35
C GLY A 73 -13.98 -19.89 -10.55
N GLU A 74 -14.08 -19.65 -9.25
CA GLU A 74 -12.96 -19.40 -8.33
C GLU A 74 -11.90 -20.51 -8.35
N ILE A 75 -12.27 -21.76 -8.64
CA ILE A 75 -11.35 -22.90 -8.77
C ILE A 75 -10.35 -22.69 -9.92
N GLY A 76 -10.76 -22.00 -10.99
CA GLY A 76 -9.89 -21.66 -12.12
C GLY A 76 -8.94 -20.51 -11.86
N LYS A 77 -9.05 -19.85 -10.69
CA LYS A 77 -8.25 -18.68 -10.31
C LYS A 77 -7.34 -19.01 -9.14
N ARG A 78 -6.24 -18.26 -9.03
CA ARG A 78 -5.33 -18.32 -7.89
C ARG A 78 -5.88 -17.45 -6.77
N GLN A 79 -6.14 -18.03 -5.61
CA GLN A 79 -6.78 -17.34 -4.48
C GLN A 79 -5.77 -17.18 -3.34
N TRP A 80 -5.46 -15.94 -2.96
CA TRP A 80 -4.61 -15.64 -1.82
C TRP A 80 -5.44 -15.03 -0.71
N ILE A 81 -5.29 -15.53 0.50
CA ILE A 81 -5.88 -14.94 1.71
C ILE A 81 -4.72 -14.42 2.54
N ILE A 82 -4.70 -13.12 2.78
CA ILE A 82 -3.58 -12.41 3.39
C ILE A 82 -4.07 -11.81 4.69
N PHE A 83 -3.51 -12.25 5.80
CA PHE A 83 -3.71 -11.61 7.09
C PHE A 83 -2.70 -10.48 7.26
N ASP A 84 -3.16 -9.24 7.14
CA ASP A 84 -2.36 -8.01 7.27
C ASP A 84 -2.66 -7.38 8.63
N GLY A 85 -1.87 -7.76 9.64
CA GLY A 85 -2.07 -7.37 11.03
C GLY A 85 -1.37 -8.31 12.00
N ASP A 86 -1.34 -7.96 13.29
CA ASP A 86 -0.51 -8.71 14.22
C ASP A 86 -1.04 -10.11 14.53
N VAL A 87 -0.08 -10.99 14.81
CA VAL A 87 -0.32 -12.39 15.15
C VAL A 87 -0.53 -12.52 16.65
N ASP A 88 -1.72 -12.96 17.04
CA ASP A 88 -2.08 -13.22 18.42
C ASP A 88 -2.47 -14.70 18.56
N PRO A 89 -2.03 -15.41 19.63
CA PRO A 89 -2.45 -16.78 19.89
C PRO A 89 -3.97 -16.99 19.82
N GLU A 90 -4.77 -16.02 20.26
CA GLU A 90 -6.22 -16.16 20.39
C GLU A 90 -6.93 -16.49 19.07
N TRP A 91 -6.59 -15.77 17.99
CA TRP A 91 -7.21 -15.99 16.68
C TRP A 91 -6.46 -17.05 15.87
N VAL A 92 -5.14 -17.15 16.04
CA VAL A 92 -4.30 -18.05 15.23
C VAL A 92 -4.47 -19.51 15.60
N GLU A 93 -4.84 -19.81 16.85
CA GLU A 93 -5.09 -21.19 17.28
C GLU A 93 -6.09 -21.93 16.39
N ASN A 94 -7.15 -21.25 15.95
CA ASN A 94 -8.15 -21.81 15.04
C ASN A 94 -7.60 -22.11 13.63
N LEU A 95 -6.50 -21.47 13.23
CA LEU A 95 -5.82 -21.71 11.95
C LEU A 95 -4.74 -22.79 12.02
N ASN A 96 -4.32 -23.22 13.21
CA ASN A 96 -3.25 -24.20 13.33
C ASN A 96 -3.57 -25.52 12.59
N SER A 97 -4.83 -25.97 12.59
CA SER A 97 -5.29 -27.16 11.85
C SER A 97 -5.32 -26.95 10.32
N VAL A 98 -5.47 -25.68 9.90
CA VAL A 98 -5.47 -25.26 8.49
C VAL A 98 -4.05 -25.18 7.94
N LEU A 99 -3.11 -24.72 8.77
CA LEU A 99 -1.70 -24.58 8.42
C LEU A 99 -0.92 -25.89 8.50
N ASP A 100 -1.46 -26.90 9.17
CA ASP A 100 -0.89 -28.25 9.22
C ASP A 100 -1.15 -29.04 7.92
N ASP A 101 -0.56 -30.23 7.81
CA ASP A 101 -0.71 -31.12 6.65
C ASP A 101 -2.17 -31.52 6.38
N ASN A 102 -3.02 -31.42 7.40
CA ASN A 102 -4.44 -31.70 7.32
C ASN A 102 -5.18 -30.73 6.37
N LYS A 103 -4.78 -29.46 6.28
CA LYS A 103 -5.43 -28.43 5.44
C LYS A 103 -6.96 -28.38 5.64
N LEU A 104 -7.43 -28.52 6.88
CA LEU A 104 -8.85 -28.58 7.24
C LEU A 104 -9.15 -27.54 8.32
N LEU A 105 -10.06 -26.61 8.03
CA LEU A 105 -10.65 -25.73 9.01
C LEU A 105 -11.81 -26.46 9.70
N THR A 106 -11.73 -26.63 11.01
CA THR A 106 -12.79 -27.26 11.81
C THR A 106 -13.52 -26.17 12.59
N LEU A 107 -14.82 -26.02 12.31
CA LEU A 107 -15.66 -25.01 12.94
C LEU A 107 -16.36 -25.58 14.19
N PRO A 108 -16.72 -24.73 15.17
CA PRO A 108 -17.45 -25.15 16.38
C PRO A 108 -18.77 -25.88 16.10
N ASN A 109 -19.41 -25.62 14.96
CA ASN A 109 -20.62 -26.33 14.52
C ASN A 109 -20.34 -27.78 14.05
N GLY A 110 -19.08 -28.22 14.04
CA GLY A 110 -18.63 -29.54 13.58
C GLY A 110 -18.35 -29.63 12.09
N GLU A 111 -18.59 -28.57 11.33
CA GLU A 111 -18.29 -28.49 9.90
C GLU A 111 -16.77 -28.47 9.66
N ARG A 112 -16.35 -29.16 8.61
CA ARG A 112 -14.95 -29.25 8.20
C ARG A 112 -14.80 -28.74 6.78
N LEU A 113 -14.16 -27.58 6.64
CA LEU A 113 -13.88 -26.95 5.36
C LEU A 113 -12.44 -27.27 4.93
N GLY A 114 -12.28 -28.00 3.83
CA GLY A 114 -10.96 -28.28 3.25
C GLY A 114 -10.44 -27.12 2.44
N ILE A 115 -9.15 -26.80 2.59
CA ILE A 115 -8.50 -25.76 1.78
C ILE A 115 -8.19 -26.34 0.41
N PRO A 116 -8.78 -25.81 -0.69
CA PRO A 116 -8.47 -26.29 -2.02
C PRO A 116 -7.06 -25.89 -2.47
N PRO A 117 -6.45 -26.63 -3.41
CA PRO A 117 -5.04 -26.46 -3.77
C PRO A 117 -4.71 -25.14 -4.49
N ASN A 118 -5.72 -24.39 -4.96
CA ASN A 118 -5.57 -23.06 -5.55
C ASN A 118 -5.52 -21.93 -4.49
N VAL A 119 -5.81 -22.23 -3.22
CA VAL A 119 -5.78 -21.28 -2.11
C VAL A 119 -4.39 -21.24 -1.46
N ARG A 120 -3.89 -20.04 -1.17
CA ARG A 120 -2.70 -19.82 -0.33
C ARG A 120 -3.04 -18.86 0.79
N ILE A 121 -2.63 -19.21 2.00
CA ILE A 121 -2.81 -18.35 3.17
C ILE A 121 -1.45 -17.73 3.49
N MET A 122 -1.42 -16.41 3.61
CA MET A 122 -0.23 -15.62 3.86
C MET A 122 -0.49 -14.72 5.07
N PHE A 123 0.60 -14.31 5.72
CA PHE A 123 0.57 -13.40 6.85
C PHE A 123 1.57 -12.30 6.56
N GLU A 124 1.13 -11.05 6.66
CA GLU A 124 1.95 -9.85 6.62
C GLU A 124 1.97 -9.26 8.02
N VAL A 125 3.13 -9.30 8.67
CA VAL A 125 3.25 -9.02 10.11
C VAL A 125 4.50 -8.18 10.37
N GLU A 126 4.43 -7.29 11.35
CA GLU A 126 5.58 -6.48 11.74
C GLU A 126 6.59 -7.30 12.53
N ASP A 127 6.10 -7.92 13.61
CA ASP A 127 6.89 -8.79 14.45
C ASP A 127 6.12 -10.04 14.89
N LEU A 128 6.83 -10.95 15.56
CA LEU A 128 6.31 -12.22 16.06
C LEU A 128 6.42 -12.33 17.59
N ARG A 129 6.49 -11.20 18.32
CA ARG A 129 6.73 -11.22 19.78
C ARG A 129 5.69 -12.04 20.53
N TYR A 130 4.45 -12.04 20.05
CA TYR A 130 3.32 -12.75 20.65
C TYR A 130 2.98 -14.06 19.94
N ALA A 131 3.69 -14.42 18.87
CA ALA A 131 3.43 -15.65 18.14
C ALA A 131 3.97 -16.88 18.89
N THR A 132 3.18 -17.96 18.91
CA THR A 132 3.64 -19.23 19.50
C THR A 132 4.58 -19.98 18.55
N LEU A 133 5.51 -20.77 19.10
CA LEU A 133 6.39 -21.64 18.29
C LEU A 133 5.62 -22.64 17.42
N ALA A 134 4.43 -23.06 17.87
CA ALA A 134 3.56 -23.98 17.12
C ALA A 134 2.97 -23.35 15.85
N THR A 135 2.77 -22.03 15.85
CA THR A 135 2.32 -21.28 14.66
C THR A 135 3.48 -21.12 13.68
N VAL A 136 4.63 -20.70 14.18
CA VAL A 136 5.80 -20.38 13.34
C VAL A 136 6.37 -21.63 12.69
N SER A 137 6.36 -22.78 13.37
CA SER A 137 6.90 -24.05 12.84
C SER A 137 6.15 -24.60 11.62
N ARG A 138 4.87 -24.24 11.46
CA ARG A 138 4.02 -24.69 10.34
C ARG A 138 4.05 -23.77 9.13
N CYS A 139 4.72 -22.61 9.24
CA CYS A 139 4.73 -21.61 8.18
C CYS A 139 6.11 -21.46 7.55
N GLY A 140 6.15 -21.34 6.21
CA GLY A 140 7.35 -20.84 5.52
C GLY A 140 7.59 -19.36 5.86
N MET A 141 8.83 -19.01 6.21
CA MET A 141 9.19 -17.67 6.68
C MET A 141 9.96 -16.89 5.62
N VAL A 142 9.57 -15.64 5.37
CA VAL A 142 10.28 -14.69 4.51
C VAL A 142 10.54 -13.43 5.32
N TRP A 143 11.82 -13.13 5.57
CA TRP A 143 12.22 -11.95 6.32
C TRP A 143 12.46 -10.76 5.39
N PHE A 144 11.78 -9.65 5.67
CA PHE A 144 11.95 -8.37 4.98
C PHE A 144 12.68 -7.40 5.89
N SER A 145 13.99 -7.23 5.69
CA SER A 145 14.77 -6.22 6.41
C SER A 145 14.33 -4.81 6.01
N GLU A 146 14.54 -3.84 6.90
CA GLU A 146 14.32 -2.42 6.59
C GLU A 146 15.22 -1.91 5.46
N ASP A 147 16.38 -2.56 5.27
CA ASP A 147 17.37 -2.22 4.24
C ASP A 147 16.96 -2.66 2.83
N VAL A 148 15.94 -3.53 2.72
CA VAL A 148 15.43 -3.99 1.40
C VAL A 148 14.89 -2.80 0.60
N LEU A 149 14.31 -1.81 1.29
CA LEU A 149 13.90 -0.55 0.70
C LEU A 149 14.87 0.55 1.09
N SER A 150 15.74 0.90 0.14
CA SER A 150 16.59 2.08 0.30
C SER A 150 15.76 3.36 0.24
N THR A 151 16.23 4.40 0.90
CA THR A 151 15.59 5.72 0.86
C THR A 151 15.55 6.28 -0.57
N GLU A 152 16.56 5.97 -1.38
CA GLU A 152 16.62 6.34 -2.80
C GLU A 152 15.47 5.73 -3.59
N MET A 153 15.17 4.43 -3.40
CA MET A 153 14.04 3.78 -4.06
C MET A 153 12.70 4.44 -3.70
N ILE A 154 12.55 4.90 -2.46
CA ILE A 154 11.35 5.61 -2.01
C ILE A 154 11.25 6.97 -2.72
N PHE A 155 12.36 7.71 -2.85
CA PHE A 155 12.40 8.99 -3.54
C PHE A 155 12.11 8.85 -5.03
N GLU A 156 12.73 7.90 -5.71
CA GLU A 156 12.51 7.64 -7.13
C GLU A 156 11.04 7.29 -7.40
N ASN A 157 10.46 6.41 -6.58
CA ASN A 157 9.04 6.07 -6.65
C ASN A 157 8.15 7.30 -6.43
N TYR A 158 8.46 8.16 -5.45
CA TYR A 158 7.70 9.40 -5.23
C TYR A 158 7.76 10.33 -6.45
N LEU A 159 8.97 10.60 -6.96
CA LEU A 159 9.17 11.48 -8.12
C LEU A 159 8.50 10.91 -9.38
N GLN A 160 8.56 9.59 -9.58
CA GLN A 160 7.87 8.93 -10.69
C GLN A 160 6.35 9.08 -10.56
N ARG A 161 5.79 8.82 -9.38
CA ARG A 161 4.35 9.01 -9.11
C ARG A 161 3.91 10.44 -9.33
N LEU A 162 4.72 11.43 -8.92
CA LEU A 162 4.42 12.83 -9.13
C LEU A 162 4.37 13.22 -10.62
N ARG A 163 5.17 12.57 -11.48
CA ARG A 163 5.20 12.82 -12.94
C ARG A 163 4.07 12.14 -13.70
N GLU A 164 3.63 10.98 -13.24
CA GLU A 164 2.72 10.09 -13.97
C GLU A 164 1.28 10.16 -13.48
N ILE A 165 1.08 10.35 -12.16
CA ILE A 165 -0.25 10.35 -11.54
C ILE A 165 -0.64 11.81 -11.29
N PRO A 166 -1.73 12.31 -11.90
CA PRO A 166 -2.21 13.65 -11.63
C PRO A 166 -2.58 13.76 -10.15
N VAL A 167 -2.06 14.79 -9.49
CA VAL A 167 -2.45 15.12 -8.13
C VAL A 167 -3.89 15.63 -8.21
N GLU A 168 -4.84 14.82 -7.76
CA GLU A 168 -6.27 15.16 -7.78
C GLU A 168 -6.48 16.55 -7.14
N GLU A 169 -7.13 17.49 -7.83
CA GLU A 169 -7.61 18.72 -7.20
C GLU A 169 -8.59 18.32 -6.06
N GLY A 170 -8.71 19.10 -4.99
CA GLY A 170 -9.48 18.70 -3.79
C GLY A 170 -10.92 18.26 -4.08
N GLU A 171 -11.59 17.71 -3.07
CA GLU A 171 -12.93 17.08 -3.13
C GLU A 171 -14.06 17.90 -3.81
N GLU A 172 -13.83 19.17 -4.15
CA GLU A 172 -14.81 20.07 -4.77
C GLU A 172 -15.08 19.77 -6.27
N ASP A 173 -14.20 19.04 -6.98
CA ASP A 173 -14.37 18.74 -8.42
C ASP A 173 -14.90 17.32 -8.75
N MET A 174 -15.36 16.57 -7.75
CA MET A 174 -16.08 15.29 -7.95
C MET A 174 -17.38 15.45 -8.75
N SER A 175 -17.83 16.69 -9.03
CA SER A 175 -19.05 16.98 -9.77
C SER A 175 -18.88 17.14 -11.29
N TRP A 176 -17.66 17.36 -11.80
CA TRP A 176 -17.44 17.60 -13.24
C TRP A 176 -17.07 16.34 -14.04
N ILE A 177 -16.39 15.37 -13.42
CA ILE A 177 -15.96 14.13 -14.11
C ILE A 177 -17.16 13.23 -14.45
N SER A 178 -18.27 13.33 -13.72
CA SER A 178 -19.48 12.52 -13.97
C SER A 178 -20.36 13.01 -15.13
N ARG A 179 -20.01 14.10 -15.83
CA ARG A 179 -20.84 14.68 -16.92
C ARG A 179 -20.21 14.72 -18.32
N GLY A 180 -18.96 14.31 -18.50
CA GLY A 180 -18.28 14.36 -19.80
C GLY A 180 -18.14 13.02 -20.52
N LYS A 181 -19.24 12.40 -20.96
CA LYS A 181 -19.19 11.26 -21.89
C LYS A 181 -18.73 11.75 -23.27
N GLY A 182 -17.59 11.24 -23.74
CA GLY A 182 -17.26 11.16 -25.17
C GLY A 182 -16.60 12.39 -25.77
N THR A 183 -15.28 12.48 -25.66
CA THR A 183 -14.46 13.06 -26.73
C THR A 183 -13.12 12.33 -26.74
N GLU A 184 -12.80 11.69 -27.86
CA GLU A 184 -11.47 11.12 -28.15
C GLU A 184 -10.43 12.24 -28.00
N ARG A 185 -9.69 12.25 -26.88
CA ARG A 185 -8.55 13.14 -26.69
C ARG A 185 -7.36 12.55 -27.44
N LYS A 186 -6.79 13.32 -28.36
CA LYS A 186 -5.52 13.00 -29.04
C LYS A 186 -4.44 12.72 -27.98
N GLU A 187 -3.71 11.62 -28.15
CA GLU A 187 -2.76 11.06 -27.18
C GLU A 187 -1.51 11.92 -26.91
N ASP A 188 -1.32 13.05 -27.62
CA ASP A 188 -0.07 13.84 -27.57
C ASP A 188 -0.13 15.17 -26.80
N GLU A 189 -1.30 15.64 -26.33
CA GLU A 189 -1.37 16.85 -25.50
C GLU A 189 -1.42 16.49 -24.02
N LEU A 190 -0.27 16.62 -23.35
CA LEU A 190 -0.17 16.52 -21.89
C LEU A 190 -1.12 17.54 -21.25
N SER A 191 -1.94 17.09 -20.29
CA SER A 191 -2.76 17.99 -19.48
C SER A 191 -1.88 19.09 -18.87
N PRO A 192 -2.29 20.37 -18.89
CA PRO A 192 -1.55 21.47 -18.25
C PRO A 192 -1.15 21.15 -16.80
N THR A 193 -1.99 20.39 -16.09
CA THR A 193 -1.73 19.87 -14.74
C THR A 193 -0.47 19.01 -14.67
N ILE A 194 -0.34 18.05 -15.59
CA ILE A 194 0.80 17.12 -15.64
C ILE A 194 2.07 17.84 -16.04
N GLN A 195 1.98 18.86 -16.91
CA GLN A 195 3.14 19.65 -17.29
C GLN A 195 3.72 20.40 -16.08
N VAL A 196 2.87 21.09 -15.30
CA VAL A 196 3.29 21.76 -14.05
C VAL A 196 3.91 20.77 -13.07
N GLN A 197 3.32 19.58 -12.90
CA GLN A 197 3.88 18.53 -12.04
C GLN A 197 5.28 18.08 -12.50
N ARG A 198 5.48 17.89 -13.81
CA ARG A 198 6.77 17.52 -14.40
C ARG A 198 7.81 18.62 -14.19
N ASP A 199 7.42 19.87 -14.34
CA ASP A 199 8.29 21.02 -14.10
C ASP A 199 8.72 21.09 -12.62
N CYS A 200 7.76 20.97 -11.69
CA CYS A 200 8.05 20.88 -10.26
C CYS A 200 8.94 19.69 -9.94
N CYS A 201 8.69 18.52 -10.53
CA CYS A 201 9.51 17.34 -10.32
C CYS A 201 10.94 17.53 -10.79
N THR A 202 11.15 18.21 -11.92
CA THR A 202 12.48 18.52 -12.46
C THR A 202 13.26 19.45 -11.53
N LEU A 203 12.58 20.44 -10.93
CA LEU A 203 13.17 21.32 -9.93
C LEU A 203 13.50 20.61 -8.61
N LEU A 204 12.68 19.63 -8.21
CA LEU A 204 12.86 18.89 -6.96
C LEU A 204 13.93 17.80 -7.06
N GLN A 205 14.10 17.18 -8.23
CA GLN A 205 14.98 16.01 -8.43
C GLN A 205 16.40 16.15 -7.85
N PRO A 206 17.12 17.29 -7.98
CA PRO A 206 18.47 17.42 -7.43
C PRO A 206 18.55 17.29 -5.90
N TYR A 207 17.45 17.58 -5.18
CA TYR A 207 17.42 17.54 -3.72
C TYR A 207 17.21 16.12 -3.16
N PHE A 208 16.73 15.20 -3.99
CA PHE A 208 16.40 13.81 -3.64
C PHE A 208 17.53 12.80 -3.95
N GLY A 209 18.74 13.27 -4.28
CA GLY A 209 19.89 12.37 -4.46
C GLY A 209 20.37 11.72 -3.16
N SER A 210 21.21 10.70 -3.27
CA SER A 210 21.80 9.95 -2.15
C SER A 210 22.42 10.85 -1.07
N SER A 211 23.19 11.86 -1.48
CA SER A 211 23.76 12.91 -0.61
C SER A 211 23.03 14.26 -0.73
N GLY A 212 21.78 14.23 -1.20
CA GLY A 212 20.93 15.39 -1.42
C GLY A 212 20.51 16.06 -0.10
N LEU A 213 19.84 17.20 -0.24
CA LEU A 213 19.33 17.94 0.91
C LEU A 213 18.38 17.08 1.75
N VAL A 214 17.46 16.35 1.09
CA VAL A 214 16.42 15.58 1.78
C VAL A 214 17.03 14.42 2.58
N SER A 215 17.98 13.68 2.02
CA SER A 215 18.66 12.58 2.72
C SER A 215 19.42 13.07 3.96
N LYS A 216 20.19 14.17 3.82
CA LYS A 216 20.94 14.76 4.94
C LYS A 216 20.02 15.28 6.04
N CYS A 217 18.93 15.94 5.66
CA CYS A 217 17.92 16.39 6.62
C CYS A 217 17.23 15.22 7.31
N LEU A 218 16.97 14.12 6.60
CA LEU A 218 16.37 12.92 7.17
C LEU A 218 17.29 12.26 8.21
N GLU A 219 18.58 12.09 7.88
CA GLU A 219 19.59 11.56 8.82
C GLU A 219 19.73 12.44 10.06
N PHE A 220 19.76 13.77 9.88
CA PHE A 220 19.81 14.68 11.01
C PHE A 220 18.52 14.61 11.86
N ALA A 221 17.35 14.56 11.21
CA ALA A 221 16.07 14.47 11.91
C ALA A 221 15.92 13.16 12.70
N MET A 222 16.50 12.05 12.22
CA MET A 222 16.54 10.77 12.95
C MET A 222 17.29 10.86 14.28
N GLY A 223 18.27 11.76 14.40
CA GLY A 223 19.07 11.94 15.62
C GLY A 223 18.45 12.88 16.66
N LEU A 224 17.28 13.46 16.38
CA LEU A 224 16.57 14.36 17.29
C LEU A 224 15.56 13.59 18.15
N ASP A 225 15.25 14.13 19.33
CA ASP A 225 14.19 13.60 20.17
C ASP A 225 12.82 14.04 19.63
N HIS A 226 11.93 13.07 19.42
CA HIS A 226 10.56 13.28 18.97
C HIS A 226 9.58 12.78 20.05
N VAL A 227 8.37 13.35 20.08
CA VAL A 227 7.31 12.91 21.00
C VAL A 227 6.87 11.47 20.70
N MET A 228 6.92 11.06 19.43
CA MET A 228 6.56 9.73 18.95
C MET A 228 7.75 9.09 18.23
N ASP A 229 7.90 7.78 18.34
CA ASP A 229 9.00 7.01 17.71
C ASP A 229 9.19 7.39 16.25
N PHE A 230 10.41 7.77 15.89
CA PHE A 230 10.72 8.25 14.54
C PHE A 230 10.75 7.08 13.55
N THR A 231 10.01 7.19 12.45
CA THR A 231 10.09 6.26 11.32
C THR A 231 10.31 7.02 10.03
N ARG A 232 11.18 6.51 9.15
CA ARG A 232 11.54 7.13 7.87
C ARG A 232 10.30 7.42 7.02
N LEU A 233 9.38 6.45 6.95
CA LEU A 233 8.16 6.57 6.15
C LEU A 233 7.17 7.60 6.68
N ARG A 234 7.07 7.80 8.00
CA ARG A 234 6.21 8.85 8.55
C ARG A 234 6.75 10.22 8.17
N ALA A 235 8.04 10.46 8.39
CA ALA A 235 8.67 11.73 8.05
C ALA A 235 8.60 12.03 6.54
N LEU A 236 8.92 11.04 5.70
CA LEU A 236 8.85 11.18 4.25
C LEU A 236 7.41 11.30 3.74
N GLY A 237 6.46 10.55 4.31
CA GLY A 237 5.04 10.67 3.98
C GLY A 237 4.50 12.08 4.25
N THR A 238 4.87 12.68 5.38
CA THR A 238 4.54 14.08 5.68
C THR A 238 5.20 15.04 4.70
N LEU A 239 6.50 14.88 4.40
CA LEU A 239 7.20 15.70 3.40
C LEU A 239 6.53 15.62 2.01
N PHE A 240 6.23 14.40 1.54
CA PHE A 240 5.59 14.18 0.25
C PHE A 240 4.19 14.81 0.20
N SER A 241 3.42 14.73 1.29
CA SER A 241 2.12 15.39 1.39
C SER A 241 2.25 16.92 1.27
N LEU A 242 3.22 17.52 1.97
CA LEU A 242 3.48 18.97 1.89
C LEU A 242 3.95 19.39 0.50
N LEU A 243 4.79 18.60 -0.16
CA LEU A 243 5.23 18.86 -1.53
C LEU A 243 4.08 18.75 -2.52
N ASN A 244 3.21 17.74 -2.37
CA ASN A 244 2.00 17.61 -3.19
C ASN A 244 1.08 18.83 -3.00
N GLN A 245 0.93 19.33 -1.77
CA GLN A 245 0.17 20.56 -1.52
C GLN A 245 0.81 21.79 -2.16
N ALA A 246 2.15 21.89 -2.16
CA ALA A 246 2.84 22.98 -2.84
C ALA A 246 2.56 22.95 -4.36
N VAL A 247 2.58 21.77 -4.98
CA VAL A 247 2.22 21.60 -6.39
C VAL A 247 0.75 21.98 -6.64
N ARG A 248 -0.18 21.57 -5.77
CA ARG A 248 -1.59 21.99 -5.84
C ARG A 248 -1.76 23.50 -5.78
N ASN A 249 -0.99 24.19 -4.92
CA ASN A 249 -1.04 25.64 -4.83
C ASN A 249 -0.57 26.33 -6.12
N VAL A 250 0.45 25.78 -6.80
CA VAL A 250 0.89 26.29 -8.10
C VAL A 250 -0.19 26.08 -9.17
N LEU A 251 -0.84 24.91 -9.17
CA LEU A 251 -1.96 24.62 -10.07
C LEU A 251 -3.13 25.59 -9.84
N ALA A 252 -3.56 25.77 -8.59
CA ALA A 252 -4.61 26.72 -8.23
C ALA A 252 -4.25 28.17 -8.59
N TYR A 253 -2.98 28.55 -8.44
CA TYR A 253 -2.49 29.86 -8.88
C TYR A 253 -2.61 30.03 -10.40
N ASN A 254 -2.17 29.04 -11.17
CA ASN A 254 -2.25 29.08 -12.63
C ASN A 254 -3.70 29.10 -13.12
N ASN A 255 -4.59 28.37 -12.46
CA ASN A 255 -6.03 28.37 -12.77
C ASN A 255 -6.69 29.72 -12.47
N SER A 256 -6.26 30.41 -11.40
CA SER A 256 -6.76 31.77 -11.06
C SER A 256 -6.15 32.90 -11.89
N HIS A 257 -4.96 32.70 -12.45
CA HIS A 257 -4.21 33.70 -13.22
C HIS A 257 -3.91 33.19 -14.64
N ALA A 258 -4.95 32.90 -15.42
CA ALA A 258 -4.80 32.38 -16.79
C ALA A 258 -4.01 33.31 -17.72
N ASP A 259 -4.11 34.63 -17.52
CA ASP A 259 -3.37 35.63 -18.31
C ASP A 259 -1.87 35.66 -17.97
N PHE A 260 -1.50 35.25 -16.74
CA PHE A 260 -0.13 35.28 -16.22
C PHE A 260 0.18 34.02 -15.40
N PRO A 261 0.28 32.83 -16.04
CA PRO A 261 0.62 31.62 -15.33
C PRO A 261 2.05 31.70 -14.76
N MET A 262 2.29 30.95 -13.70
CA MET A 262 3.60 30.85 -13.06
C MET A 262 4.63 30.30 -14.05
N GLN A 263 5.63 31.12 -14.38
CA GLN A 263 6.69 30.75 -15.31
C GLN A 263 7.82 30.00 -14.61
N VAL A 264 8.33 28.95 -15.25
CA VAL A 264 9.54 28.26 -14.79
C VAL A 264 10.75 29.13 -15.09
N ARG A 265 11.33 29.75 -14.06
CA ARG A 265 12.62 30.46 -14.20
C ARG A 265 13.74 29.42 -14.27
N THR A 266 14.29 29.23 -15.47
CA THR A 266 15.46 28.36 -15.74
C THR A 266 16.80 29.05 -15.49
N ASP A 267 16.81 30.26 -14.91
CA ASP A 267 18.06 30.96 -14.60
C ASP A 267 18.77 30.29 -13.42
N THR A 268 19.76 29.47 -13.76
CA THR A 268 20.90 29.17 -12.89
C THR A 268 21.34 30.45 -12.18
N LEU A 269 21.47 30.36 -10.85
CA LEU A 269 22.09 31.33 -9.95
C LEU A 269 23.38 31.90 -10.56
N THR A 270 23.26 32.93 -11.40
CA THR A 270 24.38 33.74 -11.86
C THR A 270 24.40 34.95 -10.95
N HIS A 271 25.32 34.91 -9.98
CA HIS A 271 25.81 36.02 -9.16
C HIS A 271 25.13 37.36 -9.46
N THR A 272 24.08 37.69 -8.72
CA THR A 272 23.56 39.05 -8.68
C THR A 272 24.65 39.91 -8.03
N ARG A 273 25.37 40.66 -8.87
CA ARG A 273 26.32 41.70 -8.48
C ARG A 273 25.68 42.55 -7.38
N VAL A 274 26.31 42.54 -6.21
CA VAL A 274 26.12 43.57 -5.19
C VAL A 274 26.57 44.88 -5.83
N HIS A 275 25.63 45.67 -6.33
CA HIS A 275 25.88 47.07 -6.61
C HIS A 275 25.98 47.78 -5.26
N THR A 276 27.20 47.87 -4.74
CA THR A 276 27.58 48.87 -3.74
C THR A 276 27.37 50.25 -4.36
N PHE A 277 26.36 50.98 -3.87
CA PHE A 277 26.27 52.42 -4.03
C PHE A 277 27.35 53.06 -3.15
N THR A 278 28.37 53.62 -3.77
CA THR A 278 29.14 54.77 -3.24
C THR A 278 28.52 56.04 -3.75
#